data_AF-A0A8I2GA50-F1
#
_entry.id   AF-A0A8I2GA50-F1
#
_cell.length_a   1.000
_cell.length_b   1.000
_cell.length_c   1.000
_cell.angle_alpha   90.00
_cell.angle_beta   90.00
_cell.angle_gamma   90.00
#
_symmetry.space_group_name_H-M   'P 1'
#
loop_
_entity.id
_entity.type
_entity.pdbx_description
1 polymer ?
#
loop_
_entity_poly.entity_id
_entity_poly.type
_entity_poly.pdbx_seq_one_letter_code
_entity_poly.pdbx_strand_id
1 'polypeptide(L)'
;GQTASISNNQFTLANVPLQEGENTITVEVMDSAGNTSRSSVSVTLDTAAPTIKSVIPADNAAQVPLSSQVRVEFSEVVDPATLTDQVFYLEKEGEKLDGTIQQEGTMAIFQPANPLPDSAQISIHVTTGITDKAGNALHSDSAFHGSFFTKDGTTPAAPVLTAIPEKTSLKKITLNGTAEKGSFISVSGGLTHVEGLCDDQGSFSIEVYLKPDTLNQLCVTANDTSGNESIPSCLSIYQETAELIVQDAEFETNQIRIIFSRPIDSATLTSDNVVVSSASGPQSGVLTTAANNTEGIFTPGVDLSSQMVMVEVKTGIKDIEGIGLSYPFVKVFNQPGGEIIAQG
;
A
#
# COMPACT_ATOMS: atom_id res chain seq x y z
N GLY A 1 76.95 8.80 -5.24
CA GLY A 1 76.69 7.51 -4.54
C GLY A 1 77.31 7.55 -3.16
N GLN A 2 76.87 6.68 -2.26
CA GLN A 2 77.55 6.45 -0.98
C GLN A 2 78.55 5.30 -1.16
N THR A 3 79.72 5.37 -0.51
CA THR A 3 80.73 4.30 -0.59
C THR A 3 80.47 3.28 0.50
N ALA A 4 80.43 2.00 0.17
CA ALA A 4 80.37 0.90 1.12
C ALA A 4 81.70 0.13 1.13
N SER A 5 82.12 -0.36 2.29
CA SER A 5 83.29 -1.25 2.38
C SER A 5 82.87 -2.70 2.13
N ILE A 6 83.66 -3.42 1.33
CA ILE A 6 83.43 -4.85 1.05
C ILE A 6 84.33 -5.68 1.96
N SER A 7 83.76 -6.66 2.66
CA SER A 7 84.49 -7.64 3.47
C SER A 7 83.87 -9.03 3.27
N ASN A 8 84.70 -10.07 3.10
CA ASN A 8 84.24 -11.44 2.86
C ASN A 8 83.17 -11.55 1.76
N ASN A 9 83.36 -10.85 0.63
CA ASN A 9 82.41 -10.77 -0.50
C ASN A 9 81.02 -10.23 -0.15
N GLN A 10 80.89 -9.48 0.94
CA GLN A 10 79.64 -8.83 1.36
C GLN A 10 79.88 -7.35 1.65
N PHE A 11 78.83 -6.55 1.51
CA PHE A 11 78.79 -5.17 1.97
C PHE A 11 77.46 -4.91 2.66
N THR A 12 77.43 -3.90 3.52
CA THR A 12 76.19 -3.38 4.10
C THR A 12 76.26 -1.88 4.05
N LEU A 13 75.17 -1.26 3.59
CA LEU A 13 75.01 0.18 3.58
C LEU A 13 73.67 0.49 4.24
N ALA A 14 73.72 1.07 5.43
CA ALA A 14 72.54 1.49 6.17
C ALA A 14 72.12 2.90 5.74
N ASN A 15 70.84 3.23 5.96
CA ASN A 15 70.30 4.59 5.78
C ASN A 15 70.49 5.13 4.36
N VAL A 16 70.30 4.28 3.34
CA VAL A 16 70.19 4.75 1.96
C VAL A 16 68.92 5.62 1.86
N PRO A 17 69.05 6.93 1.58
CA PRO A 17 67.88 7.80 1.51
C PRO A 17 67.04 7.41 0.31
N LEU A 18 65.75 7.20 0.56
CA LEU A 18 64.73 6.93 -0.46
C LEU A 18 63.89 8.19 -0.65
N GLN A 19 63.35 8.34 -1.84
CA GLN A 19 62.32 9.32 -2.16
C GLN A 19 60.97 8.62 -2.20
N GLU A 20 59.89 9.35 -1.92
CA GLU A 20 58.54 8.80 -2.06
C GLU A 20 58.33 8.25 -3.48
N GLY A 21 57.73 7.07 -3.60
CA GLY A 21 57.54 6.35 -4.86
C GLY A 21 58.68 5.39 -5.20
N GLU A 22 58.84 5.10 -6.49
CA GLU A 22 59.82 4.11 -6.97
C GLU A 22 61.26 4.63 -6.84
N ASN A 23 62.13 3.83 -6.23
CA ASN A 23 63.56 4.06 -6.11
C ASN A 23 64.33 2.91 -6.76
N THR A 24 65.21 3.22 -7.70
CA THR A 24 66.17 2.25 -8.24
C THR A 24 67.51 2.38 -7.54
N ILE A 25 67.85 1.41 -6.68
CA ILE A 25 69.13 1.36 -5.99
C ILE A 25 70.12 0.64 -6.89
N THR A 26 71.12 1.36 -7.42
CA THR A 26 72.19 0.79 -8.24
C THR A 26 73.47 0.66 -7.42
N VAL A 27 74.00 -0.55 -7.38
CA VAL A 27 75.31 -0.87 -6.81
C VAL A 27 76.31 -0.95 -7.95
N GLU A 28 77.41 -0.21 -7.83
CA GLU A 28 78.55 -0.29 -8.73
C GLU A 28 79.78 -0.76 -7.95
N VAL A 29 80.45 -1.79 -8.45
CA VAL A 29 81.70 -2.30 -7.88
C VAL A 29 82.80 -2.09 -8.90
N MET A 30 83.97 -1.62 -8.44
CA MET A 30 85.16 -1.45 -9.25
C MET A 30 86.27 -2.38 -8.72
N ASP A 31 86.89 -3.16 -9.61
CA ASP A 31 88.04 -3.99 -9.25
C ASP A 31 89.35 -3.17 -9.18
N SER A 32 90.45 -3.79 -8.76
CA SER A 32 91.76 -3.13 -8.67
C SER A 32 92.36 -2.73 -10.02
N ALA A 33 91.86 -3.28 -11.13
CA ALA A 33 92.27 -2.93 -12.48
C ALA A 33 91.41 -1.80 -13.08
N GLY A 34 90.42 -1.30 -12.33
CA GLY A 34 89.52 -0.22 -12.76
C GLY A 34 88.30 -0.68 -13.56
N ASN A 35 88.05 -1.99 -13.66
CA ASN A 35 86.85 -2.51 -14.33
C ASN A 35 85.65 -2.36 -13.40
N THR A 36 84.51 -1.91 -13.94
CA THR A 36 83.27 -1.77 -13.16
C THR A 36 82.20 -2.79 -13.56
N SER A 37 81.38 -3.17 -12.58
CA SER A 37 80.16 -3.94 -12.77
C SER A 37 79.02 -3.31 -11.99
N ARG A 38 77.77 -3.44 -12.47
CA ARG A 38 76.58 -2.86 -11.86
C ARG A 38 75.50 -3.90 -11.64
N SER A 39 74.74 -3.72 -10.58
CA SER A 39 73.49 -4.42 -10.31
C SER A 39 72.50 -3.44 -9.70
N SER A 40 71.21 -3.67 -9.88
CA SER A 40 70.17 -2.80 -9.37
C SER A 40 69.00 -3.57 -8.76
N VAL A 41 68.36 -2.95 -7.77
CA VAL A 41 67.08 -3.38 -7.21
C VAL A 41 66.12 -2.20 -7.20
N SER A 42 64.85 -2.43 -7.53
CA SER A 42 63.79 -1.42 -7.33
C SER A 42 63.11 -1.66 -5.99
N VAL A 43 62.89 -0.57 -5.25
CA VAL A 43 62.09 -0.54 -4.03
C VAL A 43 61.13 0.64 -4.11
N THR A 44 59.92 0.50 -3.58
CA THR A 44 58.97 1.61 -3.49
C THR A 44 58.90 2.06 -2.04
N LEU A 45 59.16 3.35 -1.79
CA LEU A 45 58.84 3.96 -0.51
C LEU A 45 57.41 4.48 -0.60
N ASP A 46 56.58 4.06 0.34
CA ASP A 46 55.21 4.53 0.48
C ASP A 46 54.98 4.86 1.95
N THR A 47 54.75 6.14 2.23
CA THR A 47 54.51 6.68 3.57
C THR A 47 53.11 7.26 3.72
N ALA A 48 52.29 7.21 2.67
CA ALA A 48 50.93 7.72 2.69
C ALA A 48 50.01 6.71 3.38
N ALA A 49 49.24 7.17 4.35
CA ALA A 49 48.21 6.34 4.96
C ALA A 49 46.92 6.40 4.11
N PRO A 50 46.15 5.31 4.03
CA PRO A 50 44.83 5.36 3.42
C PRO A 50 43.92 6.31 4.23
N THR A 51 42.95 6.90 3.54
CA THR A 51 41.87 7.73 4.11
C THR A 51 40.54 7.29 3.51
N ILE A 52 39.43 7.51 4.21
CA ILE A 52 38.09 7.24 3.66
C ILE A 52 37.62 8.45 2.85
N LYS A 53 37.31 8.23 1.57
CA LYS A 53 36.74 9.25 0.67
C LYS A 53 35.22 9.30 0.75
N SER A 54 34.56 8.15 0.83
CA SER A 54 33.10 8.09 0.92
C SER A 54 32.61 6.77 1.51
N VAL A 55 31.41 6.81 2.09
CA VAL A 55 30.67 5.64 2.58
C VAL A 55 29.27 5.68 1.98
N ILE A 56 28.80 4.53 1.47
CA ILE A 56 27.46 4.36 0.92
C ILE A 56 26.82 3.14 1.60
N PRO A 57 25.62 3.23 2.19
CA PRO A 57 24.81 4.44 2.36
C PRO A 57 25.53 5.55 3.13
N ALA A 58 25.19 6.80 2.83
CA ALA A 58 25.73 7.94 3.54
C ALA A 58 25.26 7.95 5.00
N ASP A 59 25.99 8.65 5.87
CA ASP A 59 25.57 8.80 7.27
C ASP A 59 24.19 9.47 7.36
N ASN A 60 23.33 8.91 8.21
CA ASN A 60 21.92 9.22 8.39
C ASN A 60 21.05 9.05 7.13
N ALA A 61 21.50 8.28 6.13
CA ALA A 61 20.64 7.93 5.00
C ALA A 61 19.36 7.23 5.50
N ALA A 62 18.22 7.57 4.91
CA ALA A 62 16.93 6.97 5.23
C ALA A 62 16.42 6.11 4.06
N GLN A 63 15.46 5.23 4.35
CA GLN A 63 14.79 4.41 3.35
C GLN A 63 15.77 3.54 2.52
N VAL A 64 16.85 3.10 3.16
CA VAL A 64 17.85 2.24 2.51
C VAL A 64 17.21 0.88 2.21
N PRO A 65 17.22 0.39 0.95
CA PRO A 65 16.68 -0.92 0.61
C PRO A 65 17.32 -2.04 1.45
N LEU A 66 16.53 -3.03 1.85
CA LEU A 66 17.00 -4.14 2.69
C LEU A 66 18.08 -5.00 2.02
N SER A 67 18.17 -4.99 0.69
CA SER A 67 19.19 -5.70 -0.08
C SER A 67 20.47 -4.89 -0.32
N SER A 68 20.59 -3.70 0.28
CA SER A 68 21.73 -2.81 0.07
C SER A 68 23.02 -3.40 0.60
N GLN A 69 24.10 -3.22 -0.17
CA GLN A 69 25.46 -3.40 0.30
C GLN A 69 25.96 -2.11 0.97
N VAL A 70 26.95 -2.23 1.85
CA VAL A 70 27.69 -1.06 2.36
C VAL A 70 29.05 -0.99 1.66
N ARG A 71 29.39 0.18 1.11
CA ARG A 71 30.61 0.42 0.34
C ARG A 71 31.42 1.53 0.97
N VAL A 72 32.73 1.33 1.09
CA VAL A 72 33.69 2.29 1.60
C VAL A 72 34.76 2.51 0.54
N GLU A 73 34.86 3.74 0.04
CA GLU A 73 35.89 4.14 -0.92
C GLU A 73 37.09 4.70 -0.16
N PHE A 74 38.28 4.16 -0.38
CA PHE A 74 39.51 4.65 0.20
C PHE A 74 40.29 5.57 -0.75
N SER A 75 41.28 6.31 -0.24
CA SER A 75 42.17 7.13 -1.07
C SER A 75 43.04 6.33 -2.02
N GLU A 76 43.33 5.09 -1.63
CA GLU A 76 44.24 4.16 -2.28
C GLU A 76 43.82 2.70 -1.99
N VAL A 77 44.53 1.75 -2.59
CA VAL A 77 44.23 0.32 -2.44
C VAL A 77 44.74 -0.16 -1.09
N VAL A 78 43.82 -0.50 -0.19
CA VAL A 78 44.16 -1.11 1.10
C VAL A 78 44.59 -2.57 0.94
N ASP A 79 45.29 -3.13 1.92
CA ASP A 79 45.64 -4.56 1.98
C ASP A 79 44.39 -5.38 2.31
N PRO A 80 43.94 -6.26 1.39
CA PRO A 80 42.76 -7.10 1.62
C PRO A 80 42.88 -8.00 2.86
N ALA A 81 44.10 -8.36 3.29
CA ALA A 81 44.30 -9.17 4.48
C ALA A 81 43.88 -8.47 5.79
N THR A 82 43.82 -7.13 5.77
CA THR A 82 43.38 -6.34 6.93
C THR A 82 41.88 -6.11 6.97
N LEU A 83 41.17 -6.29 5.85
CA LEU A 83 39.71 -6.13 5.74
C LEU A 83 38.97 -7.32 6.38
N THR A 84 38.84 -7.27 7.70
CA THR A 84 38.19 -8.29 8.53
C THR A 84 36.90 -7.79 9.17
N ASP A 85 36.10 -8.72 9.70
CA ASP A 85 34.87 -8.44 10.47
C ASP A 85 35.13 -7.70 11.80
N GLN A 86 36.38 -7.53 12.21
CA GLN A 86 36.78 -6.73 13.37
C GLN A 86 36.94 -5.26 13.02
N VAL A 87 37.27 -4.95 11.77
CA VAL A 87 37.60 -3.58 11.35
C VAL A 87 36.55 -2.96 10.44
N PHE A 88 35.79 -3.77 9.69
CA PHE A 88 34.67 -3.30 8.89
C PHE A 88 33.46 -4.22 9.13
N TYR A 89 32.48 -3.73 9.87
CA TYR A 89 31.27 -4.49 10.19
C TYR A 89 30.04 -3.60 10.32
N LEU A 90 28.88 -4.25 10.23
CA LEU A 90 27.60 -3.63 10.50
C LEU A 90 27.05 -4.17 11.81
N GLU A 91 26.31 -3.33 12.53
CA GLU A 91 25.71 -3.68 13.81
C GLU A 91 24.26 -3.20 13.88
N LYS A 92 23.40 -3.97 14.55
CA LYS A 92 22.09 -3.52 15.03
C LYS A 92 22.01 -3.83 16.52
N GLU A 93 21.74 -2.82 17.34
CA GLU A 93 21.48 -2.97 18.78
C GLU A 93 22.57 -3.74 19.55
N GLY A 94 23.85 -3.61 19.18
CA GLY A 94 24.96 -4.34 19.82
C GLY A 94 25.32 -5.68 19.17
N GLU A 95 24.51 -6.18 18.22
CA GLU A 95 24.76 -7.44 17.52
C GLU A 95 25.30 -7.20 16.10
N LYS A 96 26.45 -7.82 15.80
CA LYS A 96 27.03 -7.77 14.45
C LYS A 96 26.14 -8.50 13.46
N LEU A 97 25.93 -7.90 12.30
CA LEU A 97 25.24 -8.55 11.19
C LEU A 97 26.21 -9.47 10.43
N ASP A 98 25.74 -10.67 10.09
CA ASP A 98 26.52 -11.59 9.27
C ASP A 98 26.70 -11.05 7.85
N GLY A 99 27.90 -11.22 7.30
CA GLY A 99 28.22 -10.79 5.94
C GLY A 99 29.65 -11.12 5.52
N THR A 100 29.98 -10.74 4.30
CA THR A 100 31.31 -10.90 3.72
C THR A 100 31.85 -9.57 3.24
N ILE A 101 33.16 -9.35 3.39
CA ILE A 101 33.85 -8.17 2.86
C ILE A 101 34.57 -8.57 1.56
N GLN A 102 34.35 -7.82 0.50
CA GLN A 102 35.05 -7.96 -0.78
C GLN A 102 35.76 -6.64 -1.11
N GLN A 103 36.85 -6.71 -1.87
CA GLN A 103 37.58 -5.53 -2.32
C GLN A 103 37.57 -5.43 -3.84
N GLU A 104 37.24 -4.26 -4.36
CA GLU A 104 37.31 -3.90 -5.78
C GLU A 104 38.15 -2.62 -5.93
N GLY A 105 39.46 -2.79 -6.18
CA GLY A 105 40.40 -1.66 -6.23
C GLY A 105 40.48 -0.94 -4.89
N THR A 106 40.07 0.33 -4.86
CA THR A 106 40.02 1.19 -3.67
C THR A 106 38.71 1.04 -2.88
N MET A 107 37.76 0.23 -3.33
CA MET A 107 36.50 -0.03 -2.64
C MET A 107 36.57 -1.27 -1.75
N ALA A 108 36.16 -1.15 -0.49
CA ALA A 108 35.71 -2.28 0.31
C ALA A 108 34.18 -2.35 0.32
N ILE A 109 33.63 -3.54 0.13
CA ILE A 109 32.20 -3.80 -0.01
C ILE A 109 31.80 -4.84 1.04
N PHE A 110 30.99 -4.44 2.00
CA PHE A 110 30.31 -5.36 2.91
C PHE A 110 28.99 -5.81 2.27
N GLN A 111 28.89 -7.10 2.00
CA GLN A 111 27.68 -7.77 1.55
C GLN A 111 27.03 -8.49 2.74
N PRO A 112 25.87 -8.01 3.23
CA PRO A 112 25.08 -8.73 4.22
C PRO A 112 24.71 -10.14 3.72
N ALA A 113 24.80 -11.14 4.58
CA ALA A 113 24.45 -12.54 4.26
C ALA A 113 22.93 -12.75 4.16
N ASN A 114 22.17 -11.97 4.93
CA ASN A 114 20.71 -11.90 4.88
C ASN A 114 20.29 -10.45 4.54
N PRO A 115 19.06 -10.22 4.05
CA PRO A 115 18.52 -8.87 3.95
C PRO A 115 18.70 -8.12 5.28
N LEU A 116 19.07 -6.84 5.20
CA LEU A 116 19.19 -5.98 6.36
C LEU A 116 17.86 -5.96 7.14
N PRO A 117 17.92 -5.85 8.48
CA PRO A 117 16.71 -5.77 9.30
C PRO A 117 15.78 -4.64 8.83
N ASP A 118 14.49 -4.93 8.79
CA ASP A 118 13.45 -4.00 8.36
C ASP A 118 13.22 -2.89 9.40
N SER A 119 12.91 -1.67 8.93
CA SER A 119 12.61 -0.49 9.76
C SER A 119 13.58 -0.32 10.95
N ALA A 120 14.87 -0.43 10.66
CA ALA A 120 15.92 -0.51 11.68
C ALA A 120 17.04 0.51 11.41
N GLN A 121 17.65 0.99 12.49
CA GLN A 121 18.91 1.72 12.44
C GLN A 121 20.06 0.72 12.37
N ILE A 122 20.90 0.83 11.36
CA ILE A 122 22.08 0.01 11.15
C ILE A 122 23.32 0.88 11.33
N SER A 123 24.21 0.48 12.23
CA SER A 123 25.48 1.16 12.47
C SER A 123 26.55 0.59 11.55
N ILE A 124 27.38 1.47 10.98
CA ILE A 124 28.56 1.12 10.17
C ILE A 124 29.80 1.43 10.99
N HIS A 125 30.69 0.45 11.12
CA HIS A 125 31.96 0.61 11.82
C HIS A 125 33.12 0.34 10.86
N VAL A 126 33.97 1.34 10.65
CA VAL A 126 35.26 1.23 9.94
C VAL A 126 36.35 1.74 10.86
N THR A 127 37.21 0.85 11.36
CA THR A 127 38.23 1.17 12.37
C THR A 127 39.63 1.32 11.77
N THR A 128 40.59 1.77 12.59
CA THR A 128 41.99 2.05 12.19
C THR A 128 42.85 0.82 11.93
N GLY A 129 42.32 -0.40 12.08
CA GLY A 129 43.06 -1.64 11.86
C GLY A 129 43.33 -1.97 10.39
N ILE A 130 42.84 -1.15 9.46
CA ILE A 130 43.04 -1.29 8.02
C ILE A 130 44.40 -0.68 7.65
N THR A 131 45.22 -1.39 6.86
CA THR A 131 46.49 -0.85 6.33
C THR A 131 46.49 -0.88 4.80
N ASP A 132 47.39 -0.13 4.18
CA ASP A 132 47.78 -0.36 2.78
C ASP A 132 48.75 -1.56 2.65
N LYS A 133 49.27 -1.79 1.44
CA LYS A 133 50.25 -2.85 1.15
C LYS A 133 51.66 -2.55 1.66
N ALA A 134 51.98 -1.30 1.97
CA ALA A 134 53.25 -0.89 2.56
C ALA A 134 53.24 -0.97 4.10
N GLY A 135 52.07 -1.19 4.70
CA GLY A 135 51.84 -1.30 6.14
C GLY A 135 51.46 0.02 6.81
N ASN A 136 51.14 1.09 6.06
CA ASN A 136 50.66 2.33 6.65
C ASN A 136 49.20 2.14 7.09
N ALA A 137 48.91 2.41 8.37
CA ALA A 137 47.58 2.24 8.93
C ALA A 137 46.66 3.41 8.63
N LEU A 138 45.36 3.12 8.48
CA LEU A 138 44.30 4.12 8.40
C LEU A 138 44.41 5.08 9.58
N HIS A 139 44.50 6.38 9.29
CA HIS A 139 44.66 7.40 10.31
C HIS A 139 43.48 7.38 11.30
N SER A 140 43.71 7.67 12.58
CA SER A 140 42.65 7.67 13.61
C SER A 140 41.47 8.58 13.27
N ASP A 141 41.78 9.72 12.67
CA ASP A 141 40.78 10.72 12.26
C ASP A 141 40.03 10.31 10.98
N SER A 142 40.44 9.21 10.36
CA SER A 142 39.80 8.61 9.18
C SER A 142 38.96 7.37 9.50
N ALA A 143 38.85 6.96 10.77
CA ALA A 143 37.86 5.97 11.17
C ALA A 143 36.43 6.51 10.94
N PHE A 144 35.52 5.62 10.55
CA PHE A 144 34.13 5.98 10.32
C PHE A 144 33.20 5.23 11.26
N HIS A 145 32.38 5.99 11.97
CA HIS A 145 31.32 5.49 12.84
C HIS A 145 30.05 6.29 12.50
N GLY A 146 29.19 5.69 11.67
CA GLY A 146 27.96 6.30 11.21
C GLY A 146 26.82 5.31 11.27
N SER A 147 25.62 5.74 10.87
CA SER A 147 24.46 4.86 10.80
C SER A 147 23.52 5.25 9.66
N PHE A 148 22.64 4.34 9.27
CA PHE A 148 21.56 4.62 8.33
C PHE A 148 20.29 3.89 8.76
N PHE A 149 19.15 4.30 8.21
CA PHE A 149 17.85 3.68 8.45
C PHE A 149 17.41 2.89 7.23
N THR A 150 17.14 1.60 7.43
CA THR A 150 16.52 0.77 6.41
C THR A 150 15.09 1.22 6.15
N LYS A 151 14.63 0.97 4.92
CA LYS A 151 13.22 1.16 4.60
C LYS A 151 12.36 0.20 5.41
N ASP A 152 11.12 0.59 5.60
CA ASP A 152 10.06 -0.32 6.02
C ASP A 152 9.49 -0.97 4.77
N GLY A 153 9.58 -2.30 4.70
CA GLY A 153 9.00 -3.12 3.65
C GLY A 153 7.83 -3.97 4.13
N THR A 154 7.34 -3.75 5.35
CA THR A 154 6.19 -4.47 5.88
C THR A 154 4.91 -3.84 5.39
N THR A 155 4.00 -4.65 4.85
CA THR A 155 2.68 -4.15 4.46
C THR A 155 1.77 -4.10 5.68
N PRO A 156 0.91 -3.07 5.79
CA PRO A 156 -0.10 -3.02 6.85
C PRO A 156 -1.10 -4.19 6.69
N ALA A 157 -1.74 -4.56 7.79
CA ALA A 157 -2.81 -5.55 7.76
C ALA A 157 -3.99 -5.07 6.90
N ALA A 158 -4.72 -6.02 6.29
CA ALA A 158 -5.91 -5.70 5.51
C ALA A 158 -6.94 -4.93 6.37
N PRO A 159 -7.57 -3.86 5.86
CA PRO A 159 -8.63 -3.16 6.56
C PRO A 159 -9.78 -4.09 6.94
N VAL A 160 -10.34 -3.96 8.13
CA VAL A 160 -11.53 -4.70 8.54
C VAL A 160 -12.75 -3.82 8.32
N LEU A 161 -13.66 -4.25 7.45
CA LEU A 161 -14.83 -3.47 7.05
C LEU A 161 -16.05 -3.82 7.91
N THR A 162 -16.82 -2.79 8.27
CA THR A 162 -18.17 -2.98 8.84
C THR A 162 -19.11 -3.42 7.72
N ALA A 163 -19.99 -4.38 8.02
CA ALA A 163 -20.98 -4.86 7.06
C ALA A 163 -21.86 -3.72 6.54
N ILE A 164 -22.17 -3.77 5.25
CA ILE A 164 -23.10 -2.88 4.55
C ILE A 164 -24.29 -3.70 4.02
N PRO A 165 -25.45 -3.08 3.76
CA PRO A 165 -26.56 -3.79 3.12
C PRO A 165 -26.19 -4.25 1.71
N GLU A 166 -26.80 -5.35 1.25
CA GLU A 166 -26.57 -5.89 -0.10
C GLU A 166 -27.14 -4.97 -1.20
N LYS A 167 -28.14 -4.14 -0.87
CA LYS A 167 -28.80 -3.20 -1.78
C LYS A 167 -29.07 -1.85 -1.10
N THR A 168 -29.13 -0.78 -1.89
CA THR A 168 -29.55 0.54 -1.41
C THR A 168 -30.12 1.42 -2.53
N SER A 169 -31.02 2.34 -2.17
CA SER A 169 -31.50 3.41 -3.05
C SER A 169 -30.66 4.70 -2.96
N LEU A 170 -29.73 4.77 -2.01
CA LEU A 170 -28.89 5.95 -1.81
C LEU A 170 -27.83 6.08 -2.92
N LYS A 171 -27.50 7.32 -3.29
CA LYS A 171 -26.41 7.61 -4.25
C LYS A 171 -25.02 7.46 -3.64
N LYS A 172 -24.92 7.49 -2.32
CA LYS A 172 -23.67 7.33 -1.56
C LYS A 172 -23.93 6.59 -0.27
N ILE A 173 -22.89 5.93 0.24
CA ILE A 173 -22.88 5.28 1.56
C ILE A 173 -21.65 5.72 2.34
N THR A 174 -21.68 5.52 3.65
CA THR A 174 -20.48 5.65 4.50
C THR A 174 -19.90 4.26 4.75
N LEU A 175 -18.68 4.02 4.27
CA LEU A 175 -17.90 2.85 4.64
C LEU A 175 -17.16 3.12 5.94
N ASN A 176 -17.40 2.26 6.93
CA ASN A 176 -16.73 2.30 8.22
C ASN A 176 -15.88 1.05 8.39
N GLY A 177 -14.76 1.17 9.09
CA GLY A 177 -13.90 0.04 9.37
C GLY A 177 -12.74 0.38 10.29
N THR A 178 -11.83 -0.57 10.43
CA THR A 178 -10.58 -0.40 11.16
C THR A 178 -9.39 -0.77 10.29
N ALA A 179 -8.26 -0.13 10.53
CA ALA A 179 -6.99 -0.39 9.86
C ALA A 179 -5.82 0.01 10.78
N GLU A 180 -4.60 -0.03 10.27
CA GLU A 180 -3.44 0.44 11.01
C GLU A 180 -3.56 1.95 11.33
N LYS A 181 -3.16 2.34 12.53
CA LYS A 181 -3.28 3.71 13.04
C LYS A 181 -2.49 4.68 12.18
N GLY A 182 -3.09 5.79 11.79
CA GLY A 182 -2.45 6.80 10.94
C GLY A 182 -2.20 6.36 9.50
N SER A 183 -2.64 5.16 9.09
CA SER A 183 -2.56 4.71 7.70
C SER A 183 -3.47 5.52 6.78
N PHE A 184 -3.07 5.67 5.52
CA PHE A 184 -3.90 6.21 4.45
C PHE A 184 -4.82 5.12 3.94
N ILE A 185 -6.12 5.39 3.87
CA ILE A 185 -7.12 4.47 3.36
C ILE A 185 -7.46 4.82 1.92
N SER A 186 -7.44 3.83 1.05
CA SER A 186 -7.77 3.96 -0.36
C SER A 186 -9.00 3.13 -0.68
N VAL A 187 -10.00 3.72 -1.32
CA VAL A 187 -11.26 3.04 -1.66
C VAL A 187 -11.52 3.13 -3.17
N SER A 188 -11.72 1.97 -3.77
CA SER A 188 -12.03 1.80 -5.19
C SER A 188 -13.37 1.07 -5.39
N GLY A 189 -13.84 1.00 -6.63
CA GLY A 189 -15.04 0.24 -7.01
C GLY A 189 -16.36 1.02 -7.00
N GLY A 190 -16.40 2.14 -6.27
CA GLY A 190 -17.48 3.13 -6.34
C GLY A 190 -17.42 3.97 -7.63
N LEU A 191 -18.25 5.02 -7.70
CA LEU A 191 -18.33 5.93 -8.84
C LEU A 191 -16.98 6.61 -9.13
N THR A 192 -16.26 6.99 -8.07
CA THR A 192 -14.92 7.55 -8.12
C THR A 192 -14.03 6.88 -7.09
N HIS A 193 -12.72 6.96 -7.30
CA HIS A 193 -11.73 6.68 -6.26
C HIS A 193 -11.87 7.69 -5.11
N VAL A 194 -11.75 7.23 -3.87
CA VAL A 194 -11.82 8.09 -2.68
C VAL A 194 -10.73 7.67 -1.70
N GLU A 195 -10.15 8.65 -1.03
CA GLU A 195 -9.11 8.43 -0.03
C GLU A 195 -9.52 9.02 1.31
N GLY A 196 -8.98 8.48 2.39
CA GLY A 196 -9.19 8.94 3.75
C GLY A 196 -8.03 8.57 4.65
N LEU A 197 -8.16 8.89 5.94
CA LEU A 197 -7.18 8.56 6.95
C LEU A 197 -7.81 7.66 8.01
N CYS A 198 -7.01 6.75 8.52
CA CYS A 198 -7.29 6.02 9.75
C CYS A 198 -6.87 6.88 10.95
N ASP A 199 -7.75 7.02 11.95
CA ASP A 199 -7.46 7.82 13.14
C ASP A 199 -6.44 7.15 14.08
N ASP A 200 -6.05 7.85 15.15
CA ASP A 200 -5.10 7.35 16.16
C ASP A 200 -5.62 6.15 16.97
N GLN A 201 -6.90 5.81 16.83
CA GLN A 201 -7.53 4.62 17.40
C GLN A 201 -7.64 3.48 16.39
N GLY A 202 -7.27 3.69 15.13
CA GLY A 202 -7.32 2.69 14.08
C GLY A 202 -8.70 2.56 13.44
N SER A 203 -9.57 3.57 13.54
CA SER A 203 -10.88 3.60 12.88
C SER A 203 -10.90 4.54 11.68
N PHE A 204 -11.70 4.22 10.67
CA PHE A 204 -11.95 5.12 9.53
C PHE A 204 -13.44 5.15 9.14
N SER A 205 -13.85 6.27 8.54
CA SER A 205 -15.20 6.51 8.02
C SER A 205 -15.11 7.34 6.75
N ILE A 206 -15.45 6.76 5.59
CA ILE A 206 -15.30 7.38 4.27
C ILE A 206 -16.63 7.35 3.51
N GLU A 207 -17.05 8.48 2.96
CA GLU A 207 -18.20 8.54 2.06
C GLU A 207 -17.82 8.08 0.65
N VAL A 208 -18.58 7.15 0.09
CA VAL A 208 -18.36 6.59 -1.25
C VAL A 208 -19.63 6.75 -2.07
N TYR A 209 -19.49 7.43 -3.21
CA TYR A 209 -20.55 7.50 -4.22
C TYR A 209 -20.65 6.19 -4.98
N LEU A 210 -21.86 5.72 -5.23
CA LEU A 210 -22.14 4.48 -5.91
C LEU A 210 -22.44 4.73 -7.39
N LYS A 211 -22.03 3.81 -8.25
CA LYS A 211 -22.48 3.73 -9.64
C LYS A 211 -23.96 3.33 -9.64
N PRO A 212 -24.81 4.01 -10.43
CA PRO A 212 -26.23 3.76 -10.42
C PRO A 212 -26.60 2.43 -11.11
N ASP A 213 -27.67 1.79 -10.64
CA ASP A 213 -28.29 0.60 -11.22
C ASP A 213 -27.30 -0.54 -11.51
N THR A 214 -26.34 -0.73 -10.61
CA THR A 214 -25.27 -1.72 -10.79
C THR A 214 -24.68 -2.21 -9.48
N LEU A 215 -24.00 -3.35 -9.55
CA LEU A 215 -23.25 -3.90 -8.44
C LEU A 215 -21.93 -3.12 -8.27
N ASN A 216 -21.78 -2.48 -7.11
CA ASN A 216 -20.56 -1.80 -6.71
C ASN A 216 -19.73 -2.74 -5.84
N GLN A 217 -18.61 -3.24 -6.36
CA GLN A 217 -17.63 -4.02 -5.59
C GLN A 217 -16.61 -3.06 -4.99
N LEU A 218 -16.86 -2.60 -3.77
CA LEU A 218 -16.05 -1.61 -3.06
C LEU A 218 -14.86 -2.31 -2.41
N CYS A 219 -13.64 -1.97 -2.82
CA CYS A 219 -12.41 -2.55 -2.28
C CYS A 219 -11.59 -1.48 -1.56
N VAL A 220 -11.11 -1.81 -0.36
CA VAL A 220 -10.41 -0.91 0.55
C VAL A 220 -9.01 -1.45 0.85
N THR A 221 -7.99 -0.62 0.67
CA THR A 221 -6.60 -0.87 1.07
C THR A 221 -6.14 0.15 2.10
N ALA A 222 -5.17 -0.23 2.93
CA ALA A 222 -4.44 0.69 3.81
C ALA A 222 -3.00 0.83 3.31
N ASN A 223 -2.48 2.05 3.36
CA ASN A 223 -1.09 2.37 3.09
C ASN A 223 -0.44 2.90 4.38
N ASP A 224 0.67 2.32 4.78
CA ASP A 224 1.44 2.85 5.90
C ASP A 224 2.11 4.20 5.54
N THR A 225 2.82 4.80 6.49
CA THR A 225 3.53 6.07 6.26
C THR A 225 4.76 5.92 5.35
N SER A 226 5.20 4.69 5.12
CA SER A 226 6.35 4.32 4.29
C SER A 226 5.95 4.01 2.84
N GLY A 227 4.65 3.95 2.55
CA GLY A 227 4.07 3.71 1.23
C GLY A 227 3.80 2.24 0.92
N ASN A 228 3.85 1.33 1.90
CA ASN A 228 3.50 -0.07 1.69
C ASN A 228 1.99 -0.27 1.76
N GLU A 229 1.43 -1.00 0.78
CA GLU A 229 0.00 -1.23 0.64
C GLU A 229 -0.44 -2.60 1.18
N SER A 230 -1.54 -2.63 1.92
CA SER A 230 -2.16 -3.88 2.37
C SER A 230 -2.75 -4.67 1.21
N ILE A 231 -3.05 -5.95 1.44
CA ILE A 231 -4.04 -6.64 0.60
C ILE A 231 -5.43 -5.97 0.77
N PRO A 232 -6.28 -5.98 -0.27
CA PRO A 232 -7.59 -5.32 -0.21
C PRO A 232 -8.62 -6.13 0.57
N SER A 233 -9.53 -5.43 1.25
CA SER A 233 -10.79 -5.95 1.76
C SER A 233 -11.94 -5.42 0.94
N CYS A 234 -12.85 -6.29 0.46
CA CYS A 234 -13.92 -5.88 -0.44
C CYS A 234 -15.32 -6.22 0.10
N LEU A 235 -16.28 -5.33 -0.16
CA LEU A 235 -17.71 -5.53 0.03
C LEU A 235 -18.45 -5.28 -1.28
N SER A 236 -19.68 -5.78 -1.40
CA SER A 236 -20.53 -5.53 -2.56
C SER A 236 -21.86 -4.96 -2.15
N ILE A 237 -22.32 -3.96 -2.91
CA ILE A 237 -23.63 -3.34 -2.74
C ILE A 237 -24.20 -3.00 -4.11
N TYR A 238 -25.43 -3.42 -4.37
CA TYR A 238 -26.16 -3.02 -5.56
C TYR A 238 -26.89 -1.70 -5.30
N GLN A 239 -26.70 -0.73 -6.17
CA GLN A 239 -27.42 0.53 -6.10
C GLN A 239 -28.63 0.45 -7.04
N GLU A 240 -29.83 0.73 -6.53
CA GLU A 240 -31.08 0.66 -7.27
C GLU A 240 -31.73 2.04 -7.32
N THR A 241 -31.95 2.58 -8.52
CA THR A 241 -32.61 3.89 -8.72
C THR A 241 -33.87 3.82 -9.55
N ALA A 242 -34.24 2.65 -10.06
CA ALA A 242 -35.49 2.56 -10.78
C ALA A 242 -36.63 3.04 -9.87
N GLU A 243 -37.64 3.68 -10.44
CA GLU A 243 -38.82 4.14 -9.69
C GLU A 243 -39.84 3.02 -9.46
N LEU A 244 -40.45 2.99 -8.28
CA LEU A 244 -41.62 2.16 -8.05
C LEU A 244 -42.80 2.79 -8.82
N ILE A 245 -43.51 1.98 -9.60
CA ILE A 245 -44.73 2.40 -10.32
C ILE A 245 -45.81 1.34 -10.17
N VAL A 246 -47.08 1.77 -10.25
CA VAL A 246 -48.20 0.86 -10.51
C VAL A 246 -48.28 0.64 -12.02
N GLN A 247 -48.06 -0.59 -12.47
CA GLN A 247 -48.15 -0.99 -13.86
C GLN A 247 -49.61 -1.03 -14.33
N ASP A 248 -50.48 -1.61 -13.51
CA ASP A 248 -51.92 -1.63 -13.75
C ASP A 248 -52.71 -1.94 -12.47
N ALA A 249 -54.03 -1.81 -12.54
CA ALA A 249 -54.95 -2.43 -11.59
C ALA A 249 -56.08 -3.16 -12.33
N GLU A 250 -56.42 -4.36 -11.89
CA GLU A 250 -57.44 -5.21 -12.49
C GLU A 250 -58.56 -5.47 -11.48
N PHE A 251 -59.80 -5.60 -11.97
CA PHE A 251 -60.96 -5.93 -11.13
C PHE A 251 -61.63 -7.20 -11.64
N GLU A 252 -61.42 -8.31 -10.94
CA GLU A 252 -61.95 -9.62 -11.30
C GLU A 252 -62.49 -10.35 -10.05
N THR A 253 -63.56 -11.11 -10.20
CA THR A 253 -64.12 -11.94 -9.11
C THR A 253 -64.37 -11.17 -7.79
N ASN A 254 -64.81 -9.91 -7.91
CA ASN A 254 -64.98 -8.99 -6.78
C ASN A 254 -63.68 -8.74 -5.97
N GLN A 255 -62.51 -8.75 -6.62
CA GLN A 255 -61.23 -8.38 -6.03
C GLN A 255 -60.47 -7.44 -6.95
N ILE A 256 -59.77 -6.48 -6.36
CA ILE A 256 -58.92 -5.54 -7.10
C ILE A 256 -57.47 -5.97 -6.89
N ARG A 257 -56.78 -6.29 -7.98
CA ARG A 257 -55.36 -6.61 -8.01
C ARG A 257 -54.60 -5.41 -8.54
N ILE A 258 -53.65 -4.91 -7.78
CA ILE A 258 -52.81 -3.75 -8.10
C ILE A 258 -51.42 -4.29 -8.41
N ILE A 259 -50.96 -4.13 -9.65
CA ILE A 259 -49.72 -4.71 -10.16
C ILE A 259 -48.63 -3.65 -10.08
N PHE A 260 -47.56 -3.93 -9.34
CA PHE A 260 -46.42 -3.01 -9.16
C PHE A 260 -45.24 -3.46 -10.03
N SER A 261 -44.36 -2.51 -10.40
CA SER A 261 -43.16 -2.80 -11.19
C SER A 261 -42.13 -3.68 -10.49
N ARG A 262 -42.26 -3.89 -9.18
CA ARG A 262 -41.32 -4.61 -8.31
C ARG A 262 -42.00 -5.02 -6.99
N PRO A 263 -41.36 -5.85 -6.16
CA PRO A 263 -41.86 -6.19 -4.84
C PRO A 263 -42.03 -4.97 -3.93
N ILE A 264 -43.23 -4.80 -3.36
CA ILE A 264 -43.51 -3.74 -2.39
C ILE A 264 -43.20 -4.17 -0.95
N ASP A 265 -42.90 -3.22 -0.07
CA ASP A 265 -42.98 -3.45 1.37
C ASP A 265 -44.45 -3.57 1.76
N SER A 266 -44.87 -4.79 2.10
CA SER A 266 -46.23 -5.11 2.53
C SER A 266 -46.72 -4.27 3.71
N ALA A 267 -45.82 -3.74 4.55
CA ALA A 267 -46.18 -2.86 5.67
C ALA A 267 -46.73 -1.51 5.19
N THR A 268 -46.41 -1.10 3.95
CA THR A 268 -46.94 0.14 3.36
C THR A 268 -48.29 -0.05 2.66
N LEU A 269 -48.74 -1.29 2.42
CA LEU A 269 -50.03 -1.60 1.79
C LEU A 269 -51.19 -1.50 2.81
N THR A 270 -51.56 -0.27 3.15
CA THR A 270 -52.61 0.03 4.15
C THR A 270 -53.78 0.81 3.52
N SER A 271 -54.88 0.92 4.25
CA SER A 271 -56.04 1.73 3.85
C SER A 271 -55.73 3.24 3.75
N ASP A 272 -54.64 3.69 4.36
CA ASP A 272 -54.19 5.08 4.19
C ASP A 272 -53.61 5.31 2.79
N ASN A 273 -52.96 4.29 2.24
CA ASN A 273 -52.26 4.34 0.96
C ASN A 273 -53.06 3.75 -0.21
N VAL A 274 -54.03 2.87 0.05
CA VAL A 274 -54.92 2.32 -0.98
C VAL A 274 -56.37 2.59 -0.59
N VAL A 275 -57.04 3.42 -1.37
CA VAL A 275 -58.44 3.80 -1.15
C VAL A 275 -59.27 3.29 -2.32
N VAL A 276 -60.27 2.47 -2.01
CA VAL A 276 -61.26 1.98 -2.99
C VAL A 276 -62.59 2.66 -2.70
N SER A 277 -63.20 3.29 -3.69
CA SER A 277 -64.45 4.03 -3.54
C SER A 277 -65.48 3.63 -4.58
N SER A 278 -66.76 3.68 -4.21
CA SER A 278 -67.89 3.60 -5.14
C SER A 278 -68.78 4.85 -5.02
N ALA A 279 -69.92 4.87 -5.69
CA ALA A 279 -70.92 5.94 -5.54
C ALA A 279 -71.41 6.12 -4.08
N SER A 280 -71.24 5.09 -3.24
CA SER A 280 -71.57 5.15 -1.80
C SER A 280 -70.44 5.70 -0.92
N GLY A 281 -69.29 6.07 -1.51
CA GLY A 281 -68.09 6.53 -0.81
C GLY A 281 -67.01 5.45 -0.68
N PRO A 282 -66.03 5.65 0.23
CA PRO A 282 -64.96 4.69 0.48
C PRO A 282 -65.50 3.33 0.96
N GLN A 283 -64.95 2.25 0.40
CA GLN A 283 -65.34 0.87 0.67
C GLN A 283 -64.34 0.23 1.65
N SER A 284 -64.89 -0.49 2.62
CA SER A 284 -64.07 -1.31 3.54
C SER A 284 -63.70 -2.64 2.89
N GLY A 285 -62.51 -3.16 3.21
CA GLY A 285 -62.01 -4.43 2.72
C GLY A 285 -60.68 -4.80 3.35
N VAL A 286 -60.16 -5.97 2.95
CA VAL A 286 -58.87 -6.48 3.42
C VAL A 286 -57.83 -6.29 2.33
N LEU A 287 -56.67 -5.74 2.70
CA LEU A 287 -55.50 -5.64 1.84
C LEU A 287 -54.51 -6.77 2.17
N THR A 288 -54.04 -7.45 1.14
CA THR A 288 -53.01 -8.51 1.23
C THR A 288 -52.03 -8.37 0.08
N THR A 289 -50.84 -8.98 0.17
CA THR A 289 -49.91 -9.08 -0.95
C THR A 289 -49.92 -10.47 -1.57
N ALA A 290 -49.61 -10.56 -2.86
CA ALA A 290 -49.27 -11.84 -3.49
C ALA A 290 -47.93 -12.37 -2.96
N ALA A 291 -47.63 -13.66 -3.20
CA ALA A 291 -46.46 -14.34 -2.63
C ALA A 291 -45.11 -13.73 -3.04
N ASN A 292 -45.02 -13.09 -4.20
CA ASN A 292 -43.83 -12.39 -4.69
C ASN A 292 -43.80 -10.90 -4.32
N ASN A 293 -44.79 -10.42 -3.57
CA ASN A 293 -45.01 -9.02 -3.21
C ASN A 293 -45.09 -8.03 -4.38
N THR A 294 -45.22 -8.46 -5.64
CA THR A 294 -45.37 -7.53 -6.78
C THR A 294 -46.82 -7.09 -6.98
N GLU A 295 -47.74 -7.58 -6.16
CA GLU A 295 -49.16 -7.29 -6.29
C GLU A 295 -49.80 -7.04 -4.92
N GLY A 296 -50.61 -5.99 -4.84
CA GLY A 296 -51.53 -5.72 -3.74
C GLY A 296 -52.94 -6.17 -4.11
N ILE A 297 -53.61 -6.87 -3.21
CA ILE A 297 -54.95 -7.43 -3.43
C ILE A 297 -55.90 -6.81 -2.41
N PHE A 298 -56.87 -6.04 -2.90
CA PHE A 298 -57.99 -5.55 -2.10
C PHE A 298 -59.19 -6.49 -2.28
N THR A 299 -59.62 -7.10 -1.17
CA THR A 299 -60.86 -7.88 -1.09
C THR A 299 -61.93 -7.04 -0.40
N PRO A 300 -62.90 -6.48 -1.15
CA PRO A 300 -64.01 -5.71 -0.58
C PRO A 300 -64.85 -6.55 0.39
N GLY A 301 -65.39 -5.92 1.44
CA GLY A 301 -66.33 -6.57 2.36
C GLY A 301 -67.75 -6.74 1.80
N VAL A 302 -68.04 -6.12 0.66
CA VAL A 302 -69.34 -6.15 -0.04
C VAL A 302 -69.11 -6.46 -1.53
N ASP A 303 -70.15 -6.89 -2.24
CA ASP A 303 -70.06 -7.09 -3.68
C ASP A 303 -70.08 -5.76 -4.45
N LEU A 304 -69.00 -5.48 -5.16
CA LEU A 304 -68.80 -4.29 -5.98
C LEU A 304 -68.88 -4.61 -7.49
N SER A 305 -69.16 -5.85 -7.89
CA SER A 305 -69.08 -6.30 -9.29
C SER A 305 -70.08 -5.62 -10.24
N SER A 306 -71.06 -4.89 -9.71
CA SER A 306 -72.06 -4.13 -10.48
C SER A 306 -71.96 -2.61 -10.26
N GLN A 307 -70.93 -2.15 -9.55
CA GLN A 307 -70.73 -0.74 -9.22
C GLN A 307 -69.61 -0.13 -10.06
N MET A 308 -69.69 1.18 -10.28
CA MET A 308 -68.54 1.96 -10.69
C MET A 308 -67.59 2.08 -9.50
N VAL A 309 -66.34 1.65 -9.68
CA VAL A 309 -65.32 1.59 -8.62
C VAL A 309 -64.12 2.42 -9.02
N MET A 310 -63.65 3.28 -8.13
CA MET A 310 -62.39 4.01 -8.27
C MET A 310 -61.37 3.46 -7.27
N VAL A 311 -60.17 3.19 -7.75
CA VAL A 311 -59.02 2.83 -6.93
C VAL A 311 -58.02 3.96 -6.99
N GLU A 312 -57.62 4.45 -5.82
CA GLU A 312 -56.55 5.40 -5.63
C GLU A 312 -55.42 4.74 -4.84
N VAL A 313 -54.21 4.76 -5.39
CA VAL A 313 -52.99 4.34 -4.73
C VAL A 313 -52.11 5.56 -4.52
N LYS A 314 -51.86 5.91 -3.27
CA LYS A 314 -51.11 7.11 -2.89
C LYS A 314 -49.61 6.84 -2.87
N THR A 315 -48.84 7.92 -2.88
CA THR A 315 -47.36 7.89 -2.89
C THR A 315 -46.71 7.31 -1.63
N GLY A 316 -47.50 6.95 -0.61
CA GLY A 316 -47.01 6.31 0.61
C GLY A 316 -46.66 4.82 0.47
N ILE A 317 -47.01 4.17 -0.64
CA ILE A 317 -46.52 2.81 -0.97
C ILE A 317 -45.03 2.88 -1.28
N LYS A 318 -44.25 1.95 -0.72
CA LYS A 318 -42.80 1.82 -0.96
C LYS A 318 -42.42 0.40 -1.34
N ASP A 319 -41.27 0.26 -2.01
CA ASP A 319 -40.61 -1.03 -2.17
C ASP A 319 -39.84 -1.44 -0.91
N ILE A 320 -39.28 -2.65 -0.93
CA ILE A 320 -38.52 -3.20 0.22
C ILE A 320 -37.23 -2.41 0.49
N GLU A 321 -36.73 -1.66 -0.49
CA GLU A 321 -35.60 -0.72 -0.38
C GLU A 321 -36.04 0.71 0.00
N GLY A 322 -37.33 0.94 0.22
CA GLY A 322 -37.92 2.20 0.67
C GLY A 322 -38.18 3.24 -0.42
N ILE A 323 -38.03 2.90 -1.71
CA ILE A 323 -38.37 3.76 -2.85
C ILE A 323 -39.89 3.83 -2.96
N GLY A 324 -40.43 5.04 -2.84
CA GLY A 324 -41.86 5.30 -2.95
C GLY A 324 -42.35 5.44 -4.38
N LEU A 325 -43.67 5.34 -4.57
CA LEU A 325 -44.31 5.78 -5.80
C LEU A 325 -44.06 7.27 -6.05
N SER A 326 -43.55 7.63 -7.23
CA SER A 326 -43.30 9.04 -7.61
C SER A 326 -44.60 9.84 -7.74
N TYR A 327 -45.66 9.19 -8.21
CA TYR A 327 -46.98 9.77 -8.45
C TYR A 327 -48.08 8.86 -7.91
N PRO A 328 -49.21 9.41 -7.43
CA PRO A 328 -50.37 8.58 -7.11
C PRO A 328 -50.92 7.94 -8.39
N PHE A 329 -51.49 6.75 -8.25
CA PHE A 329 -52.16 6.05 -9.34
C PHE A 329 -53.66 6.04 -9.10
N VAL A 330 -54.46 6.32 -10.14
CA VAL A 330 -55.92 6.25 -10.09
C VAL A 330 -56.44 5.45 -11.27
N LYS A 331 -57.32 4.48 -11.02
CA LYS A 331 -58.04 3.76 -12.08
C LYS A 331 -59.52 3.63 -11.73
N VAL A 332 -60.37 3.77 -12.75
CA VAL A 332 -61.82 3.63 -12.62
C VAL A 332 -62.29 2.41 -13.42
N PHE A 333 -63.03 1.53 -12.74
CA PHE A 333 -63.69 0.37 -13.31
C PHE A 333 -65.18 0.68 -13.49
N ASN A 334 -65.68 0.56 -14.73
CA ASN A 334 -67.11 0.64 -15.01
C ASN A 334 -67.64 -0.78 -15.28
N GLN A 335 -68.33 -1.36 -14.29
CA GLN A 335 -68.91 -2.70 -14.40
C GLN A 335 -70.45 -2.61 -14.52
N PRO A 336 -71.10 -3.33 -15.45
CA PRO A 336 -70.56 -4.27 -16.42
C PRO A 336 -70.36 -3.59 -17.79
N GLY A 337 -69.26 -2.85 -18.00
CA GLY A 337 -69.09 -2.12 -19.26
C GLY A 337 -67.88 -1.19 -19.36
N GLY A 338 -66.68 -1.77 -19.45
CA GLY A 338 -65.48 -1.14 -20.03
C GLY A 338 -64.64 -0.26 -19.10
N GLU A 339 -63.32 -0.32 -19.28
CA GLU A 339 -62.35 0.50 -18.53
C GLU A 339 -62.31 1.95 -19.04
N ILE A 340 -62.12 2.91 -18.13
CA ILE A 340 -61.64 4.25 -18.48
C ILE A 340 -60.32 4.46 -17.72
N ILE A 341 -59.21 4.41 -18.46
CA ILE A 341 -57.88 4.73 -17.92
C ILE A 341 -57.68 6.24 -18.05
N ALA A 342 -57.44 6.94 -16.94
CA ALA A 342 -56.89 8.29 -16.95
C ALA A 342 -55.53 8.23 -16.24
N GLN A 343 -54.44 8.27 -17.00
CA GLN A 343 -53.12 8.55 -16.45
C GLN A 343 -52.92 10.07 -16.37
N GLY A 344 -52.52 10.57 -15.21
CA GLY A 344 -52.18 11.96 -14.95
C GLY A 344 -50.96 12.04 -14.06
#